data_AF-A0A535YNA6-F1
#
_entry.id   AF-A0A535YNA6-F1
#
_cell.length_a   1.000
_cell.length_b   1.000
_cell.length_c   1.000
_cell.angle_alpha   90.00
_cell.angle_beta   90.00
_cell.angle_gamma   90.00
#
_symmetry.space_group_name_H-M   'P 1'
#
loop_
_entity.id
_entity.type
_entity.pdbx_description
1 polymer ?
#
loop_
_entity_poly.entity_id
_entity_poly.type
_entity_poly.pdbx_seq_one_letter_code
_entity_poly.pdbx_strand_id
1 'polypeptide(L)'
;MAFSSCVKCSTAAIAIQIVVVDAKVRNFQPLNMAEAVNYQCSGCTTCAVAIQYFIQVSDPTVIPNDVRKQVKLIDAELRDLPTAMAPKYPYDCLGINAFVDDVFIAQLKQLVGSLDVKRHTETAPTTPGASPMASPSPSSTPPVSGSPTESPTPSAQPTSSP
;
A
#
# COMPACT_ATOMS: atom_id res chain seq x y z
N MET A 1 -5.94 -15.75 16.75
CA MET A 1 -5.18 -15.88 18.01
C MET A 1 -4.17 -17.00 17.88
N ALA A 2 -2.97 -16.81 18.42
CA ALA A 2 -1.91 -17.80 18.55
C ALA A 2 -1.85 -18.19 20.02
N PHE A 3 -1.92 -19.48 20.30
CA PHE A 3 -1.91 -19.99 21.67
C PHE A 3 -0.93 -21.16 21.75
N SER A 4 -0.05 -21.14 22.73
CA SER A 4 0.93 -22.21 22.95
C SER A 4 0.96 -22.65 24.42
N SER A 5 0.86 -23.97 24.63
CA SER A 5 0.91 -24.62 25.94
C SER A 5 1.82 -25.87 25.96
N CYS A 6 2.77 -25.93 25.03
CA CYS A 6 3.73 -27.02 24.85
C CYS A 6 5.13 -26.62 25.33
N VAL A 7 6.13 -27.50 25.15
CA VAL A 7 7.54 -27.16 25.39
C VAL A 7 8.20 -26.91 24.03
N LYS A 8 8.95 -25.80 23.90
CA LYS A 8 9.73 -25.46 22.69
C LYS A 8 8.93 -25.47 21.39
N CYS A 9 7.70 -24.97 21.42
CA CYS A 9 6.86 -24.85 20.24
C CYS A 9 6.76 -23.41 19.75
N SER A 10 6.54 -23.26 18.44
CA SER A 10 6.30 -21.97 17.80
C SER A 10 4.88 -21.93 17.23
N THR A 11 4.17 -20.82 17.37
CA THR A 11 2.83 -20.62 16.79
C THR A 11 2.65 -19.17 16.38
N ALA A 12 1.94 -18.93 15.29
CA ALA A 12 1.70 -17.60 14.76
C ALA A 12 0.22 -17.36 14.47
N ALA A 13 -0.22 -16.12 14.66
CA ALA A 13 -1.52 -15.63 14.25
C ALA A 13 -1.32 -14.41 13.37
N ILE A 14 -1.79 -14.50 12.13
CA ILE A 14 -1.69 -13.43 11.14
C ILE A 14 -3.11 -12.99 10.79
N ALA A 15 -3.43 -11.73 11.04
CA ALA A 15 -4.72 -11.12 10.72
C ALA A 15 -4.51 -10.08 9.63
N ILE A 16 -5.08 -10.30 8.45
CA ILE A 16 -5.00 -9.37 7.32
C ILE A 16 -6.38 -8.82 7.03
N GLN A 17 -6.48 -7.50 6.98
CA GLN A 17 -7.70 -6.80 6.59
C GLN A 17 -7.41 -5.82 5.45
N ILE A 18 -8.13 -5.99 4.34
CA ILE A 18 -8.13 -5.06 3.22
C ILE A 18 -9.49 -4.40 3.21
N VAL A 19 -9.54 -3.11 3.52
CA VAL A 19 -10.78 -2.35 3.46
C VAL A 19 -10.81 -1.52 2.20
N VAL A 20 -11.83 -1.77 1.37
CA VAL A 20 -12.17 -0.95 0.21
C VAL A 20 -13.39 -0.12 0.57
N VAL A 21 -13.28 1.21 0.50
CA VAL A 21 -14.39 2.11 0.82
C VAL A 21 -14.60 3.14 -0.27
N ASP A 22 -15.80 3.69 -0.33
CA ASP A 22 -16.10 4.84 -1.18
C ASP A 22 -15.21 6.05 -0.77
N ALA A 23 -14.64 6.73 -1.76
CA ALA A 23 -13.75 7.88 -1.58
C ALA A 23 -14.38 9.06 -0.82
N LYS A 24 -15.71 9.10 -0.69
CA LYS A 24 -16.45 10.10 0.08
C LYS A 24 -16.46 9.81 1.58
N VAL A 25 -16.09 8.60 2.02
CA VAL A 25 -16.05 8.25 3.44
C VAL A 25 -14.88 8.97 4.12
N ARG A 26 -15.21 9.77 5.16
CA ARG A 26 -14.23 10.54 5.95
C ARG A 26 -14.05 10.05 7.38
N ASN A 27 -15.10 9.46 7.96
CA ASN A 27 -15.08 8.93 9.32
C ASN A 27 -15.21 7.40 9.25
N PHE A 28 -14.07 6.72 9.41
CA PHE A 28 -14.01 5.28 9.33
C PHE A 28 -12.87 4.77 10.21
N GLN A 29 -13.19 3.89 11.16
CA GLN A 29 -12.26 3.34 12.14
C GLN A 29 -12.36 1.81 12.17
N PRO A 30 -11.76 1.15 11.17
CA PRO A 30 -11.73 -0.29 11.11
C PRO A 30 -10.80 -0.88 12.17
N LEU A 31 -11.20 -2.00 12.77
CA LEU A 31 -10.41 -2.73 13.76
C LEU A 31 -9.90 -4.03 13.14
N ASN A 32 -8.57 -4.19 13.13
CA ASN A 32 -7.90 -5.45 12.82
C ASN A 32 -7.02 -5.84 14.01
N MET A 33 -7.09 -7.10 14.43
CA MET A 33 -6.40 -7.57 15.64
C MET A 33 -5.87 -8.99 15.46
N ALA A 34 -4.65 -9.20 15.92
CA ALA A 34 -4.06 -10.51 16.13
C ALA A 34 -3.57 -10.58 17.58
N GLU A 35 -3.69 -11.75 18.20
CA GLU A 35 -3.33 -11.98 19.60
C GLU A 35 -2.44 -13.20 19.69
N ALA A 36 -1.47 -13.17 20.61
CA ALA A 36 -0.51 -14.24 20.86
C ALA A 36 -0.35 -14.46 22.37
N VAL A 37 -0.46 -15.72 22.81
CA VAL A 37 -0.42 -16.11 24.22
C VAL A 37 0.43 -17.35 24.42
N ASN A 38 1.44 -17.23 25.27
CA ASN A 38 2.16 -18.36 25.86
C ASN A 38 1.53 -18.69 27.23
N TYR A 39 0.94 -19.87 27.38
CA TYR A 39 0.28 -20.29 28.62
C TYR A 39 0.90 -21.56 29.19
N GLN A 40 1.41 -21.49 30.42
CA GLN A 40 2.02 -22.63 31.12
C GLN A 40 3.03 -23.40 30.26
N CYS A 41 3.92 -22.66 29.61
CA CYS A 41 4.78 -23.18 28.56
C CYS A 41 6.25 -22.81 28.86
N SER A 42 7.19 -23.68 28.47
CA SER A 42 8.63 -23.43 28.61
C SER A 42 9.30 -23.39 27.25
N GLY A 43 9.94 -22.25 26.94
CA GLY A 43 10.67 -22.03 25.69
C GLY A 43 9.78 -21.94 24.44
N CYS A 44 8.50 -21.57 24.55
CA CYS A 44 7.67 -21.33 23.36
C CYS A 44 7.77 -19.91 22.85
N THR A 45 7.52 -19.78 21.55
CA THR A 45 7.47 -18.52 20.85
C THR A 45 6.10 -18.39 20.20
N THR A 46 5.30 -17.42 20.62
CA THR A 46 4.06 -17.06 19.92
C THR A 46 4.23 -15.73 19.21
N CYS A 47 3.64 -15.64 18.02
CA CYS A 47 3.65 -14.42 17.21
C CYS A 47 2.24 -13.96 16.85
N ALA A 48 2.04 -12.65 16.87
CA ALA A 48 0.82 -12.01 16.37
C ALA A 48 1.19 -10.88 15.43
N VAL A 49 0.67 -10.94 14.21
CA VAL A 49 0.87 -9.91 13.19
C VAL A 49 -0.50 -9.49 12.68
N ALA A 50 -0.83 -8.21 12.82
CA ALA A 50 -2.06 -7.62 12.30
C ALA A 50 -1.70 -6.59 11.24
N ILE A 51 -2.14 -6.83 10.01
CA ILE A 51 -1.84 -5.99 8.85
C ILE A 51 -3.15 -5.45 8.29
N GLN A 52 -3.19 -4.14 8.10
CA GLN A 52 -4.39 -3.51 7.62
C GLN A 52 -4.11 -2.51 6.52
N TYR A 53 -4.91 -2.58 5.46
CA TYR A 53 -4.88 -1.67 4.34
C TYR A 53 -6.21 -0.98 4.14
N PHE A 54 -6.11 0.28 3.78
CA PHE A 54 -7.24 1.14 3.50
C PHE A 54 -7.13 1.68 2.08
N ILE A 55 -8.14 1.40 1.27
CA ILE A 55 -8.18 1.76 -0.14
C ILE A 55 -9.47 2.53 -0.38
N GLN A 56 -9.33 3.81 -0.72
CA GLN A 56 -10.45 4.64 -1.17
C GLN A 56 -10.65 4.46 -2.66
N VAL A 57 -11.90 4.25 -3.08
CA VAL A 57 -12.25 3.98 -4.47
C VAL A 57 -13.52 4.72 -4.87
N SER A 58 -13.67 5.01 -6.17
CA SER A 58 -14.85 5.70 -6.71
C SER A 58 -16.13 4.86 -6.62
N ASP A 59 -16.01 3.54 -6.79
CA ASP A 59 -17.08 2.57 -6.60
C ASP A 59 -16.54 1.31 -5.89
N PRO A 60 -16.95 1.05 -4.63
CA PRO A 60 -16.52 -0.12 -3.87
C PRO A 60 -17.27 -1.41 -4.23
N THR A 61 -18.35 -1.35 -5.02
CA THR A 61 -19.15 -2.53 -5.40
C THR A 61 -18.53 -3.32 -6.55
N VAL A 62 -17.70 -2.66 -7.38
CA VAL A 62 -17.00 -3.27 -8.50
C VAL A 62 -15.60 -3.70 -8.06
N ILE A 63 -15.48 -4.96 -7.67
CA ILE A 63 -14.17 -5.61 -7.47
C ILE A 63 -13.78 -6.33 -8.78
N PRO A 64 -12.67 -5.95 -9.44
CA PRO A 64 -12.18 -6.64 -10.64
C PRO A 64 -11.89 -8.13 -10.42
N ASN A 65 -12.03 -8.95 -11.46
CA ASN A 65 -11.75 -10.39 -11.36
C ASN A 65 -10.29 -10.71 -11.00
N ASP A 66 -9.34 -9.89 -11.44
CA ASP A 66 -7.92 -10.07 -11.14
C ASP A 66 -7.64 -9.94 -9.64
N VAL A 67 -8.40 -9.08 -8.95
CA VAL A 67 -8.32 -8.91 -7.51
C VAL A 67 -8.78 -10.14 -6.76
N ARG A 68 -9.90 -10.74 -7.19
CA ARG A 68 -10.35 -12.03 -6.64
C ARG A 68 -9.31 -13.13 -6.85
N LYS A 69 -8.63 -13.15 -8.00
CA LYS A 69 -7.57 -14.12 -8.28
C LYS A 69 -6.34 -13.90 -7.40
N GLN A 70 -5.89 -12.65 -7.23
CA GLN A 70 -4.77 -12.29 -6.37
C GLN A 70 -5.04 -12.59 -4.90
N VAL A 71 -6.24 -12.30 -4.39
CA VAL A 71 -6.62 -12.67 -3.01
C VAL A 71 -6.59 -14.19 -2.81
N LYS A 72 -6.99 -14.99 -3.81
CA LYS A 72 -6.88 -16.46 -3.74
C LYS A 72 -5.44 -16.96 -3.74
N LEU A 73 -4.53 -16.30 -4.46
CA LEU A 73 -3.10 -16.64 -4.44
C LEU A 73 -2.50 -16.34 -3.07
N ILE A 74 -2.80 -15.15 -2.56
CA ILE A 74 -2.42 -14.70 -1.23
C ILE A 74 -2.91 -15.69 -0.15
N ASP A 75 -4.17 -16.10 -0.21
CA ASP A 75 -4.75 -17.08 0.72
C ASP A 75 -4.09 -18.47 0.63
N ALA A 76 -3.75 -18.91 -0.59
CA ALA A 76 -3.01 -20.16 -0.77
C ALA A 76 -1.61 -20.09 -0.17
N GLU A 77 -0.91 -18.96 -0.33
CA GLU A 77 0.43 -18.76 0.21
C GLU A 77 0.44 -18.66 1.75
N LEU A 78 -0.59 -18.07 2.34
CA LEU A 78 -0.79 -18.10 3.80
C LEU A 78 -1.14 -19.50 4.34
N ARG A 79 -1.89 -20.31 3.58
CA ARG A 79 -2.21 -21.69 3.96
C ARG A 79 -0.99 -22.60 3.93
N ASP A 80 -0.04 -22.31 3.05
CA ASP A 80 1.23 -23.02 2.93
C ASP A 80 2.41 -22.20 3.50
N LEU A 81 2.12 -21.34 4.48
CA LEU A 81 3.08 -20.42 5.07
C LEU A 81 4.36 -21.11 5.58
N PRO A 82 4.31 -22.30 6.21
CA PRO A 82 5.52 -23.03 6.54
C PRO A 82 6.42 -23.25 5.32
N THR A 83 5.88 -23.76 4.21
CA THR A 83 6.66 -24.02 2.99
C THR A 83 7.10 -22.73 2.30
N ALA A 84 6.23 -21.71 2.26
CA ALA A 84 6.54 -20.41 1.66
C ALA A 84 7.68 -19.68 2.38
N MET A 85 7.81 -19.90 3.70
CA MET A 85 8.84 -19.28 4.53
C MET A 85 10.18 -20.03 4.53
N ALA A 86 10.14 -21.36 4.41
CA ALA A 86 11.29 -22.27 4.52
C ALA A 86 12.57 -21.85 3.77
N PRO A 87 12.51 -21.32 2.53
CA PRO A 87 13.72 -21.06 1.76
C PRO A 87 14.44 -19.76 2.15
N LYS A 88 13.79 -18.85 2.89
CA LYS A 88 14.32 -17.49 3.09
C LYS A 88 14.18 -16.95 4.52
N TYR A 89 13.19 -17.41 5.29
CA TYR A 89 12.85 -16.81 6.58
C TYR A 89 12.91 -17.85 7.71
N PRO A 90 13.48 -17.50 8.88
CA PRO A 90 13.40 -18.36 10.06
C PRO A 90 11.95 -18.49 10.54
N TYR A 91 11.62 -19.64 11.15
CA TYR A 91 10.31 -19.89 11.76
C TYR A 91 10.18 -19.28 13.16
N ASP A 92 10.44 -17.98 13.26
CA ASP A 92 10.25 -17.17 14.45
C ASP A 92 9.46 -15.90 14.12
N CYS A 93 9.18 -15.09 15.14
CA CYS A 93 8.44 -13.84 14.94
C CYS A 93 9.11 -12.89 13.95
N LEU A 94 10.45 -12.83 13.95
CA LEU A 94 11.19 -11.92 13.11
C LEU A 94 11.09 -12.34 11.64
N GLY A 95 11.23 -13.63 11.36
CA GLY A 95 11.05 -14.19 10.04
C GLY A 95 9.61 -14.07 9.54
N ILE A 96 8.61 -14.24 10.41
CA ILE A 96 7.19 -14.01 10.05
C ILE A 96 6.96 -12.55 9.65
N ASN A 97 7.48 -11.59 10.41
CA ASN A 97 7.39 -10.17 10.05
C ASN A 97 8.10 -9.87 8.72
N ALA A 98 9.31 -10.40 8.53
CA ALA A 98 10.05 -10.20 7.29
C ALA A 98 9.35 -10.83 6.06
N PHE A 99 8.79 -12.03 6.19
CA PHE A 99 8.00 -12.67 5.14
C PHE A 99 6.78 -11.82 4.76
N VAL A 100 6.06 -11.36 5.78
CA VAL A 100 4.92 -10.46 5.63
C VAL A 100 5.34 -9.19 4.87
N ASP A 101 6.43 -8.53 5.27
CA ASP A 101 6.84 -7.26 4.66
C ASP A 101 7.35 -7.41 3.23
N ASP A 102 8.13 -8.46 2.95
CA ASP A 102 8.78 -8.64 1.64
C ASP A 102 7.83 -9.21 0.59
N VAL A 103 7.08 -10.24 0.96
CA VAL A 103 6.28 -11.03 0.01
C VAL A 103 4.85 -10.51 0.02
N PHE A 104 4.25 -10.46 1.19
CA PHE A 104 2.83 -10.22 1.34
C PHE A 104 2.46 -8.76 1.04
N ILE A 105 3.19 -7.80 1.62
CA ILE A 105 2.96 -6.37 1.38
C ILE A 105 3.24 -6.00 -0.08
N ALA A 106 4.27 -6.58 -0.71
CA ALA A 106 4.57 -6.31 -2.11
C ALA A 106 3.45 -6.78 -3.05
N GLN A 107 2.97 -8.02 -2.88
CA GLN A 107 1.83 -8.55 -3.63
C GLN A 107 0.56 -7.72 -3.40
N LEU A 108 0.33 -7.29 -2.17
CA LEU A 108 -0.83 -6.48 -1.84
C LEU A 108 -0.75 -5.07 -2.43
N LYS A 109 0.41 -4.43 -2.42
CA LYS A 109 0.62 -3.13 -3.09
C LYS A 109 0.37 -3.22 -4.59
N GLN A 110 0.79 -4.31 -5.23
CA GLN A 110 0.46 -4.56 -6.64
C GLN A 110 -1.06 -4.73 -6.86
N LEU A 111 -1.74 -5.43 -5.95
CA LEU A 111 -3.20 -5.56 -5.96
C LEU A 111 -3.90 -4.19 -5.84
N VAL A 112 -3.44 -3.33 -4.93
CA VAL A 112 -3.99 -1.98 -4.78
C VAL A 112 -3.74 -1.14 -6.02
N GLY A 113 -2.53 -1.21 -6.59
CA GLY A 113 -2.21 -0.52 -7.83
C GLY A 113 -3.08 -0.97 -9.02
N SER A 114 -3.40 -2.27 -9.11
CA SER A 114 -4.27 -2.78 -10.18
C SER A 114 -5.72 -2.29 -10.05
N LEU A 115 -6.21 -2.10 -8.82
CA LEU A 115 -7.51 -1.50 -8.53
C LEU A 115 -7.58 -0.03 -8.95
N ASP A 116 -6.48 0.70 -8.84
CA ASP A 116 -6.39 2.12 -9.21
C ASP A 116 -6.28 2.32 -10.74
N VAL A 117 -5.39 1.55 -11.39
CA VAL A 117 -5.13 1.62 -12.83
C VAL A 117 -6.35 1.20 -13.66
N LYS A 118 -7.04 0.10 -13.30
CA LYS A 118 -8.22 -0.35 -14.07
C LYS A 118 -9.37 0.65 -14.07
N ARG A 119 -9.51 1.46 -13.01
CA ARG A 119 -10.55 2.49 -12.95
C ARG A 119 -10.21 3.75 -13.74
N HIS A 120 -8.93 4.09 -13.89
CA HIS A 120 -8.52 5.19 -14.76
C HIS A 120 -8.71 4.87 -16.26
N THR A 121 -8.87 3.60 -16.63
CA THR A 121 -9.01 3.17 -18.04
C THR A 121 -10.46 3.11 -18.54
N GLU A 122 -11.47 3.46 -17.75
CA GLU A 122 -12.87 3.52 -18.22
C GLU A 122 -13.49 4.89 -17.91
N THR A 123 -13.33 5.82 -18.84
CA THR A 123 -14.38 6.61 -19.53
C THR A 123 -13.65 7.65 -20.40
N ALA A 124 -13.35 7.32 -21.67
CA ALA A 124 -13.32 8.40 -22.64
C ALA A 124 -14.76 8.90 -22.77
N PRO A 125 -15.03 10.21 -22.62
CA PRO A 125 -16.37 10.71 -22.86
C PRO A 125 -16.65 10.57 -24.37
N THR A 126 -17.33 9.51 -24.76
CA THR A 126 -17.92 9.43 -26.10
C THR A 126 -19.17 10.28 -26.06
N THR A 127 -19.02 11.60 -26.18
CA THR A 127 -20.13 12.48 -26.56
C THR A 127 -20.50 12.11 -27.99
N PRO A 128 -21.70 11.56 -28.28
CA PRO A 128 -22.10 11.35 -29.67
C PRO A 128 -22.31 12.73 -30.31
N GLY A 129 -21.41 13.14 -31.21
CA GLY A 129 -21.60 14.33 -32.04
C GLY A 129 -20.51 15.41 -32.03
N ALA A 130 -19.35 15.21 -31.40
CA ALA A 130 -18.24 16.15 -31.57
C ALA A 130 -17.43 15.82 -32.83
N SER A 131 -17.57 16.62 -33.89
CA SER A 131 -16.66 16.60 -35.04
C SER A 131 -15.23 16.98 -34.60
N PRO A 132 -14.18 16.43 -35.24
CA PRO A 132 -12.81 16.81 -34.91
C PRO A 132 -12.59 18.29 -35.23
N MET A 133 -12.25 19.09 -34.22
CA MET A 133 -11.84 20.47 -34.41
C MET A 133 -10.41 20.45 -34.99
N ALA A 134 -10.24 21.10 -36.15
CA ALA A 134 -8.95 21.18 -36.84
C ALA A 134 -7.88 21.84 -35.95
N SER A 135 -6.69 21.28 -36.01
CA SER A 135 -5.48 21.70 -35.29
C SER A 135 -5.09 23.16 -35.61
N PRO A 136 -4.75 24.01 -34.62
CA PRO A 136 -4.22 25.34 -34.91
C PRO A 136 -2.78 25.26 -35.42
N SER A 137 -2.53 25.97 -36.52
CA SER A 137 -1.21 26.20 -37.12
C SER A 137 -0.31 27.04 -36.20
N PRO A 138 1.00 26.74 -36.03
CA PRO A 138 1.87 27.54 -35.19
C PRO A 138 2.31 28.84 -35.90
N SER A 139 1.86 29.98 -35.39
CA SER A 139 2.48 31.29 -35.67
C SER A 139 3.66 31.50 -34.71
N SER A 140 4.87 31.52 -35.24
CA SER A 140 6.10 31.84 -34.53
C SER A 140 6.59 33.25 -34.83
N THR A 141 6.47 34.18 -33.86
CA THR A 141 7.39 35.31 -33.72
C THR A 141 7.32 35.89 -32.31
N PRO A 142 8.42 35.88 -31.52
CA PRO A 142 8.47 36.54 -30.22
C PRO A 142 8.89 38.01 -30.35
N PRO A 143 8.35 38.95 -29.54
CA PRO A 143 9.01 40.22 -29.31
C PRO A 143 10.08 40.07 -28.21
N VAL A 144 11.22 40.69 -28.46
CA VAL A 144 12.41 40.80 -27.61
C VAL A 144 12.05 41.42 -26.24
N SER A 145 12.33 40.71 -25.15
CA SER A 145 12.32 41.23 -23.78
C SER A 145 13.75 41.57 -23.35
N GLY A 146 13.94 42.79 -22.87
CA GLY A 146 15.22 43.37 -22.51
C GLY A 146 16.01 42.63 -21.41
N SER A 147 17.32 42.77 -21.51
CA SER A 147 18.37 42.25 -20.62
C SER A 147 18.21 42.69 -19.15
N PRO A 148 18.51 41.83 -18.16
CA PRO A 148 18.81 42.27 -16.80
C PRO A 148 20.32 42.56 -16.68
N THR A 149 20.68 43.77 -16.23
CA THR A 149 22.04 44.13 -15.85
C THR A 149 22.13 44.35 -14.33
N GLU A 150 22.89 43.45 -13.71
CA GLU A 150 23.71 43.52 -12.49
C GLU A 150 23.17 43.93 -11.11
N SER A 151 23.59 43.09 -10.15
CA SER A 151 23.60 43.24 -8.70
C SER A 151 24.78 44.13 -8.24
N PRO A 152 24.70 44.76 -7.05
CA PRO A 152 25.63 44.33 -6.01
C PRO A 152 25.06 44.26 -4.56
N THR A 153 25.57 43.25 -3.85
CA THR A 153 25.64 42.94 -2.38
C THR A 153 26.55 43.95 -1.61
N PRO A 154 26.81 43.95 -0.26
CA PRO A 154 26.16 43.44 0.99
C PRO A 154 26.02 44.49 2.15
N SER A 155 25.30 44.15 3.24
CA SER A 155 25.61 44.43 4.69
C SER A 155 24.36 44.28 5.58
N ALA A 156 24.36 43.88 6.84
CA ALA A 156 25.34 43.29 7.76
C ALA A 156 24.54 42.64 8.91
N GLN A 157 25.13 41.65 9.56
CA GLN A 157 24.67 40.99 10.79
C GLN A 157 24.76 41.94 12.01
N PRO A 158 23.93 41.78 13.05
CA PRO A 158 24.49 41.25 14.31
C PRO A 158 23.57 40.19 14.95
N THR A 159 24.08 39.02 15.31
CA THR A 159 24.76 38.63 16.57
C THR A 159 23.79 38.48 17.76
N SER A 160 23.81 37.26 18.28
CA SER A 160 23.08 36.68 19.40
C SER A 160 23.56 37.09 20.80
N SER A 161 22.72 36.72 21.79
CA SER A 161 22.99 36.41 23.22
C SER A 161 23.01 37.57 24.22
N PRO A 162 22.80 37.31 25.55
CA PRO A 162 22.76 36.04 26.28
C PRO A 162 21.39 35.62 26.86
#